data_AF-A0A094PEH2-F1
#
_entry.id   AF-A0A094PEH2-F1
#
_cell.length_a   1.000
_cell.length_b   1.000
_cell.length_c   1.000
_cell.angle_alpha   90.00
_cell.angle_beta   90.00
_cell.angle_gamma   90.00
#
_symmetry.space_group_name_H-M   'P 1'
#
loop_
_entity.id
_entity.type
_entity.pdbx_description
1 polymer ?
#
loop_
_entity_poly.entity_id
_entity_poly.type
_entity_poly.pdbx_seq_one_letter_code
_entity_poly.pdbx_strand_id
1 'polypeptide(L)'
;MGSGFIYLIIIAMWAAYFLPQWLSKHEDNSGKAIERYKNAMQVVAESNPNVKTEPRNENKKRVYFQRQLIFGSLFSLSFISLIFAAVGFLDITTTLIPMTALLIYLVNVRKQVVTSQLKARRLKALEKITNSKIPTTVIPDPVTEKSSKDHWIPFSERPEITGVVVVPKDRNGWQPTKLPKPVYTTAAKAVPSKRIIDLTTTGQWSAEQERVKALSGRDDDFFDQEIAADYSDKNKAVNQ
;
A
#
# COMPACT_ATOMS: atom_id res chain seq x y z
N MET A 1 9.10 48.11 30.42
CA MET A 1 9.70 47.67 29.13
C MET A 1 9.57 46.16 28.91
N GLY A 2 8.44 45.53 29.23
CA GLY A 2 8.26 44.06 29.12
C GLY A 2 7.34 43.59 27.99
N SER A 3 6.58 44.49 27.37
CA SER A 3 5.60 44.15 26.33
C SER A 3 6.26 43.67 25.03
N GLY A 4 7.40 44.22 24.65
CA GLY A 4 8.14 43.78 23.45
C GLY A 4 8.64 42.34 23.54
N PHE A 5 8.99 41.88 24.74
CA PHE A 5 9.47 40.51 24.96
C PHE A 5 8.36 39.47 24.76
N ILE A 6 7.13 39.82 25.15
CA ILE A 6 5.95 38.97 24.94
C ILE A 6 5.64 38.82 23.44
N TYR A 7 5.77 39.88 22.65
CA TYR A 7 5.60 39.79 21.19
C TYR A 7 6.67 38.92 20.52
N LEU A 8 7.93 38.99 20.98
CA LEU A 8 8.99 38.10 20.49
C LEU A 8 8.69 36.63 20.78
N ILE A 9 8.17 36.31 21.98
CA ILE A 9 7.75 34.95 22.34
C ILE A 9 6.58 34.48 21.47
N ILE A 10 5.58 35.33 21.26
CA ILE A 10 4.41 34.99 20.44
C ILE A 10 4.82 34.75 18.99
N ILE A 11 5.68 35.61 18.41
CA ILE A 11 6.21 35.45 17.06
C ILE A 11 7.05 34.19 16.95
N ALA A 12 7.88 33.88 17.95
CA ALA A 12 8.67 32.65 17.97
C ALA A 12 7.77 31.41 18.05
N MET A 13 6.69 31.45 18.85
CA MET A 13 5.71 30.38 18.95
C MET A 13 4.92 30.20 17.64
N TRP A 14 4.52 31.31 17.02
CA TRP A 14 3.86 31.30 15.72
C TRP A 14 4.79 30.73 14.63
N ALA A 15 6.04 31.18 14.58
CA ALA A 15 7.04 30.70 13.63
C ALA A 15 7.31 29.20 13.84
N ALA A 16 7.48 28.74 15.08
CA ALA A 16 7.70 27.34 15.41
C ALA A 16 6.51 26.44 15.01
N TYR A 17 5.29 26.94 15.10
CA TYR A 17 4.08 26.18 14.72
C TYR A 17 3.78 26.24 13.22
N PHE A 18 3.88 27.43 12.61
CA PHE A 18 3.49 27.65 11.22
C PHE A 18 4.59 27.30 10.22
N LEU A 19 5.90 27.43 10.52
CA LEU A 19 6.95 27.07 9.56
C LEU A 19 6.88 25.59 9.15
N PRO A 20 6.84 24.62 10.09
CA PRO A 20 6.81 23.21 9.74
C PRO A 20 5.55 22.83 8.96
N GLN A 21 4.41 23.39 9.38
CA GLN A 21 3.11 23.10 8.78
C GLN A 21 2.99 23.71 7.37
N TRP A 22 3.51 24.92 7.16
CA TRP A 22 3.51 25.59 5.86
C TRP A 22 4.43 24.88 4.86
N LEU A 23 5.64 24.49 5.29
CA LEU A 23 6.59 23.76 4.45
C LEU A 23 6.03 22.39 4.04
N SER A 24 5.45 21.63 5.00
CA SER A 24 4.85 20.32 4.73
C SER A 24 3.68 20.41 3.74
N LYS A 25 2.81 21.41 3.89
CA LYS A 25 1.58 21.54 3.09
C LYS A 25 1.86 21.92 1.63
N HIS A 26 2.91 22.70 1.37
CA HIS A 26 3.35 23.05 0.01
C HIS A 26 4.11 21.91 -0.67
N GLU A 27 4.83 21.08 0.07
CA GLU A 27 5.48 19.88 -0.49
C GLU A 27 4.48 18.78 -0.84
N ASP A 28 3.42 18.59 -0.05
CA ASP A 28 2.42 17.54 -0.27
C ASP A 28 1.61 17.70 -1.58
N ASN A 29 1.25 18.93 -1.95
CA ASN A 29 0.37 19.19 -3.10
C ASN A 29 1.09 19.12 -4.45
N SER A 30 2.37 19.49 -4.50
CA SER A 30 3.18 19.45 -5.73
C SER A 30 3.98 18.13 -5.85
N GLY A 31 4.50 17.63 -4.72
CA GLY A 31 5.36 16.46 -4.69
C GLY A 31 4.66 15.17 -5.11
N LYS A 32 3.42 14.94 -4.67
CA LYS A 32 2.70 13.67 -4.92
C LYS A 32 2.44 13.40 -6.41
N ALA A 33 2.09 14.43 -7.19
CA ALA A 33 1.86 14.28 -8.63
C ALA A 33 3.18 14.00 -9.39
N ILE A 34 4.23 14.73 -9.04
CA ILE A 34 5.57 14.57 -9.62
C ILE A 34 6.16 13.20 -9.27
N GLU A 35 5.99 12.73 -8.04
CA GLU A 35 6.43 11.40 -7.60
C GLU A 35 5.69 10.27 -8.31
N ARG A 36 4.37 10.40 -8.53
CA ARG A 36 3.58 9.40 -9.28
C ARG A 36 4.03 9.32 -10.74
N TYR A 37 4.25 10.46 -11.39
CA TYR A 37 4.75 10.52 -12.76
C TYR A 37 6.15 9.90 -12.86
N LYS A 38 7.08 10.28 -11.97
CA LYS A 38 8.42 9.71 -11.91
C LYS A 38 8.40 8.20 -11.67
N ASN A 39 7.54 7.72 -10.78
CA ASN A 39 7.41 6.28 -10.50
C ASN A 39 6.84 5.52 -11.70
N ALA A 40 5.82 6.06 -12.37
CA ALA A 40 5.29 5.46 -13.60
C ALA A 40 6.34 5.41 -14.71
N MET A 41 7.10 6.50 -14.90
CA MET A 41 8.20 6.56 -15.87
C MET A 41 9.34 5.61 -15.49
N GLN A 42 9.59 5.40 -14.19
CA GLN A 42 10.58 4.44 -13.69
C GLN A 42 10.15 3.00 -13.99
N VAL A 43 8.89 2.63 -13.80
CA VAL A 43 8.39 1.29 -14.17
C VAL A 43 8.58 1.03 -15.67
N VAL A 44 8.38 2.05 -16.51
CA VAL A 44 8.67 1.96 -17.96
C VAL A 44 10.17 1.83 -18.21
N ALA A 45 11.01 2.58 -17.50
CA ALA A 45 12.47 2.50 -17.64
C ALA A 45 13.03 1.14 -17.18
N GLU A 46 12.49 0.55 -16.11
CA GLU A 46 12.86 -0.78 -15.59
C GLU A 46 12.47 -1.90 -16.54
N SER A 47 11.43 -1.71 -17.37
CA SER A 47 11.09 -2.65 -18.45
C SER A 47 12.11 -2.67 -19.60
N ASN A 48 13.01 -1.68 -19.66
CA ASN A 48 14.05 -1.59 -20.66
C ASN A 48 15.40 -2.07 -20.08
N PRO A 49 15.93 -3.22 -20.53
CA PRO A 49 17.11 -3.86 -19.93
C PRO A 49 18.41 -3.04 -20.07
N ASN A 50 18.42 -1.99 -20.90
CA ASN A 50 19.61 -1.17 -21.15
C ASN A 50 19.71 0.06 -20.22
N VAL A 51 18.68 0.35 -19.42
CA VAL A 51 18.67 1.54 -18.54
C VAL A 51 19.16 1.15 -17.15
N LYS A 52 20.41 1.50 -16.82
CA LYS A 52 20.94 1.38 -15.46
C LYS A 52 20.31 2.47 -14.58
N THR A 53 19.35 2.11 -13.74
CA THR A 53 18.73 3.03 -12.77
C THR A 53 19.66 3.22 -11.56
N GLU A 54 20.05 4.47 -11.28
CA GLU A 54 20.80 4.81 -10.06
C GLU A 54 19.90 4.64 -8.82
N PRO A 55 20.45 4.15 -7.68
CA PRO A 55 19.63 3.87 -6.50
C PRO A 55 19.14 5.16 -5.83
N ARG A 56 17.82 5.18 -5.55
CA ARG A 56 17.03 6.12 -4.74
C ARG A 56 17.70 6.55 -3.41
N ASN A 57 18.69 7.43 -3.47
CA ASN A 57 19.44 7.91 -2.31
C ASN A 57 18.96 9.29 -1.82
N GLU A 58 18.45 10.12 -2.73
CA GLU A 58 17.91 11.46 -2.47
C GLU A 58 16.72 11.46 -1.50
N ASN A 59 15.78 10.54 -1.68
CA ASN A 59 14.62 10.39 -0.79
C ASN A 59 15.01 9.98 0.64
N LYS A 60 16.09 9.21 0.80
CA LYS A 60 16.57 8.79 2.12
C LYS A 60 17.13 9.98 2.89
N LYS A 61 17.94 10.83 2.23
CA LYS A 61 18.56 12.02 2.85
C LYS A 61 17.50 12.97 3.43
N ARG A 62 16.41 13.24 2.69
CA ARG A 62 15.33 14.12 3.15
C ARG A 62 14.66 13.65 4.43
N VAL A 63 14.39 12.35 4.51
CA VAL A 63 13.77 11.75 5.70
C VAL A 63 14.69 11.85 6.93
N TYR A 64 16.01 11.73 6.76
CA TYR A 64 16.96 11.94 7.86
C TYR A 64 17.03 13.40 8.30
N PHE A 65 17.03 14.36 7.36
CA PHE A 65 17.05 15.79 7.68
C PHE A 65 15.78 16.24 8.43
N GLN A 66 14.60 15.81 8.01
CA GLN A 66 13.35 16.13 8.70
C GLN A 66 13.33 15.60 10.14
N ARG A 67 13.85 14.38 10.37
CA ARG A 67 13.98 13.80 11.71
C ARG A 67 14.94 14.58 12.58
N GLN A 68 16.06 15.03 12.01
CA GLN A 68 17.05 15.83 12.74
C GLN A 68 16.53 17.23 13.07
N LEU A 69 15.72 17.84 12.20
CA LEU A 69 15.09 19.14 12.47
C LEU A 69 14.07 19.04 13.60
N ILE A 70 13.19 18.03 13.58
CA ILE A 70 12.17 17.83 14.63
C ILE A 70 12.84 17.46 15.96
N PHE A 71 13.82 16.56 15.95
CA PHE A 71 14.57 16.22 17.15
C PHE A 71 15.34 17.43 17.68
N GLY A 72 16.00 18.19 16.79
CA GLY A 72 16.75 19.38 17.15
C GLY A 72 15.89 20.47 17.75
N SER A 73 14.68 20.72 17.23
CA SER A 73 13.75 21.70 17.79
C SER A 73 13.16 21.25 19.13
N LEU A 74 12.79 19.98 19.26
CA LEU A 74 12.26 19.44 20.52
C LEU A 74 13.33 19.39 21.62
N PHE A 75 14.56 19.05 21.24
CA PHE A 75 15.72 19.05 22.13
C PHE A 75 16.12 20.46 22.53
N SER A 76 16.17 21.42 21.59
CA SER A 76 16.48 22.81 21.93
C SER A 76 15.42 23.41 22.86
N LEU A 77 14.14 23.13 22.64
CA LEU A 77 13.06 23.55 23.52
C LEU A 77 13.20 22.95 24.92
N SER A 78 13.54 21.66 25.01
CA SER A 78 13.81 20.99 26.29
C SER A 78 15.02 21.59 27.00
N PHE A 79 16.07 21.93 26.25
CA PHE A 79 17.31 22.50 26.78
C PHE A 79 17.10 23.94 27.26
N ILE A 80 16.36 24.76 26.50
CA ILE A 80 15.98 26.12 26.90
C ILE A 80 15.11 26.10 28.15
N SER A 81 14.15 25.17 28.23
CA SER A 81 13.32 24.97 29.43
C SER A 81 14.15 24.61 30.66
N LEU A 82 15.15 23.74 30.49
CA LEU A 82 16.08 23.37 31.55
C LEU A 82 16.94 24.55 32.02
N ILE A 83 17.45 25.36 31.10
CA ILE A 83 18.23 26.58 31.43
C ILE A 83 17.36 27.57 32.21
N PHE A 84 16.11 27.80 31.80
CA PHE A 84 15.20 28.71 32.50
C PHE A 84 14.85 28.23 33.92
N ALA A 85 14.69 26.92 34.12
CA ALA A 85 14.50 26.34 35.46
C ALA A 85 15.75 26.47 36.32
N ALA A 86 16.95 26.28 35.75
CA ALA A 86 18.22 26.43 36.48
C ALA A 86 18.49 27.87 36.94
N VAL A 87 18.04 28.87 36.17
CA VAL A 87 18.09 30.28 36.55
C VAL A 87 17.05 30.62 37.65
N GLY A 88 16.13 29.72 37.96
CA GLY A 88 15.08 29.92 38.97
C GLY A 88 13.90 30.76 38.47
N PHE A 89 13.79 30.95 37.15
CA PHE A 89 12.71 31.73 36.55
C PHE A 89 11.41 30.92 36.39
N LEU A 90 11.50 29.59 36.40
CA LEU A 90 10.40 28.65 36.24
C LEU A 90 10.51 27.51 37.25
N ASP A 91 9.37 27.03 37.74
CA ASP A 91 9.31 25.81 38.54
C ASP A 91 9.77 24.59 37.73
N ILE A 92 10.50 23.70 38.40
CA ILE A 92 11.00 22.42 37.85
C ILE A 92 9.87 21.58 37.24
N THR A 93 8.64 21.72 37.72
CA THR A 93 7.45 21.06 37.17
C THR A 93 7.21 21.39 35.69
N THR A 94 7.56 22.61 35.27
CA THR A 94 7.43 23.06 33.87
C THR A 94 8.38 22.29 32.94
N THR A 95 9.54 21.85 33.43
CA THR A 95 10.51 21.05 32.65
C THR A 95 10.02 19.63 32.38
N LEU A 96 9.04 19.14 33.15
CA LEU A 96 8.50 17.80 33.00
C LEU A 96 7.74 17.63 31.67
N ILE A 97 7.10 18.71 31.19
CA ILE A 97 6.33 18.73 29.94
C ILE A 97 7.22 18.49 28.71
N PRO A 98 8.31 19.24 28.46
CA PRO A 98 9.19 18.95 27.32
C PRO A 98 9.94 17.61 27.47
N MET A 99 10.25 17.21 28.71
CA MET A 99 10.93 15.93 28.96
C MET A 99 10.04 14.74 28.59
N THR A 100 8.76 14.77 28.96
CA THR A 100 7.77 13.74 28.56
C THR A 100 7.53 13.73 27.04
N ALA A 101 7.45 14.91 26.41
CA ALA A 101 7.33 15.01 24.95
C ALA A 101 8.52 14.36 24.22
N LEU A 102 9.74 14.55 24.73
CA LEU A 102 10.96 13.95 24.19
C LEU A 102 10.93 12.41 24.29
N LEU A 103 10.51 11.87 25.44
CA LEU A 103 10.38 10.43 25.62
C LEU A 103 9.36 9.81 24.65
N ILE A 104 8.19 10.43 24.48
CA ILE A 104 7.17 9.96 23.52
C ILE A 104 7.73 9.99 22.10
N TYR A 105 8.44 11.05 21.72
CA TYR A 105 9.06 11.17 20.41
C TYR A 105 10.09 10.05 20.17
N LEU A 106 10.96 9.75 21.14
CA LEU A 106 11.95 8.67 21.02
C LEU A 106 11.28 7.30 20.80
N VAL A 107 10.21 6.99 21.53
CA VAL A 107 9.45 5.75 21.35
C VAL A 107 8.85 5.70 19.94
N ASN A 108 8.27 6.80 19.47
CA ASN A 108 7.68 6.87 18.14
C ASN A 108 8.75 6.68 17.04
N VAL A 109 9.90 7.35 17.17
CA VAL A 109 11.03 7.18 16.24
C VAL A 109 11.54 5.74 16.26
N ARG A 110 11.67 5.12 17.43
CA ARG A 110 12.08 3.70 17.54
C ARG A 110 11.10 2.80 16.79
N LYS A 111 9.78 2.97 17.01
CA LYS A 111 8.75 2.23 16.26
C LYS A 111 8.85 2.46 14.74
N GLN A 112 9.07 3.70 14.32
CA GLN A 112 9.21 4.06 12.91
C GLN A 112 10.49 3.48 12.27
N VAL A 113 11.58 3.37 13.03
CA VAL A 113 12.83 2.72 12.58
C VAL A 113 12.67 1.21 12.47
N VAL A 114 11.98 0.56 13.43
CA VAL A 114 11.74 -0.89 13.37
C VAL A 114 10.88 -1.24 12.15
N THR A 115 9.81 -0.50 11.90
CA THR A 115 8.95 -0.73 10.72
C THR A 115 9.70 -0.51 9.40
N SER A 116 10.59 0.49 9.33
CA SER A 116 11.42 0.71 8.13
C SER A 116 12.47 -0.38 7.93
N GLN A 117 13.08 -0.87 9.00
CA GLN A 117 14.02 -1.99 8.97
C GLN A 117 13.34 -3.29 8.53
N LEU A 118 12.13 -3.57 9.00
CA LEU A 118 11.34 -4.73 8.56
C LEU A 118 11.04 -4.67 7.06
N LYS A 119 10.59 -3.52 6.56
CA LYS A 119 10.38 -3.30 5.12
C LYS A 119 11.67 -3.52 4.32
N ALA A 120 12.80 -2.98 4.78
CA ALA A 120 14.09 -3.18 4.13
C ALA A 120 14.52 -4.64 4.10
N ARG A 121 14.27 -5.42 5.16
CA ARG A 121 14.53 -6.87 5.19
C ARG A 121 13.66 -7.62 4.19
N ARG A 122 12.36 -7.30 4.11
CA ARG A 122 11.43 -7.90 3.14
C ARG A 122 11.86 -7.64 1.71
N LEU A 123 12.25 -6.40 1.38
CA LEU A 123 12.74 -6.05 0.05
C LEU A 123 14.02 -6.81 -0.31
N LYS A 124 14.98 -6.94 0.62
CA LYS A 124 16.19 -7.76 0.39
C LYS A 124 15.87 -9.24 0.16
N ALA A 125 14.86 -9.78 0.84
CA ALA A 125 14.42 -11.16 0.62
C ALA A 125 13.79 -11.33 -0.76
N LEU A 126 12.93 -10.39 -1.17
CA LEU A 126 12.34 -10.37 -2.52
C LEU A 126 13.40 -10.21 -3.61
N GLU A 127 14.38 -9.31 -3.41
CA GLU A 127 15.52 -9.15 -4.31
C GLU A 127 16.32 -10.44 -4.44
N LYS A 128 16.53 -11.18 -3.34
CA LYS A 128 17.20 -12.49 -3.37
C LYS A 128 16.40 -13.54 -4.15
N ILE A 129 15.06 -13.52 -4.06
CA ILE A 129 14.18 -14.44 -4.79
C ILE A 129 14.14 -14.07 -6.28
N THR A 130 13.99 -12.79 -6.61
CA THR A 130 14.01 -12.27 -7.98
C THR A 130 15.36 -12.50 -8.66
N ASN A 131 16.47 -12.26 -7.97
CA ASN A 131 17.82 -12.46 -8.52
C ASN A 131 18.28 -13.91 -8.47
N SER A 132 17.64 -14.77 -7.67
CA SER A 132 17.89 -16.20 -7.79
C SER A 132 17.40 -16.63 -9.16
N LYS A 133 18.36 -16.87 -10.06
CA LYS A 133 18.12 -17.38 -11.40
C LYS A 133 17.21 -18.60 -11.26
N ILE A 134 15.93 -18.42 -11.60
CA ILE A 134 14.95 -19.50 -11.57
C ILE A 134 15.61 -20.62 -12.37
N PRO A 135 15.92 -21.79 -11.77
CA PRO A 135 16.39 -22.90 -12.55
C PRO A 135 15.30 -23.12 -13.58
N THR A 136 15.62 -22.92 -14.85
CA THR A 136 14.76 -23.25 -15.97
C THR A 136 14.34 -24.68 -15.74
N THR A 137 13.18 -24.87 -15.09
CA THR A 137 12.53 -26.16 -15.07
C THR A 137 12.36 -26.44 -16.53
N VAL A 138 13.04 -27.49 -17.00
CA VAL A 138 12.93 -28.00 -18.36
C VAL A 138 11.46 -27.95 -18.68
N ILE A 139 11.07 -26.96 -19.48
CA ILE A 139 9.73 -26.86 -20.01
C ILE A 139 9.59 -28.23 -20.69
N PRO A 140 8.71 -29.14 -20.23
CA PRO A 140 8.49 -30.36 -20.98
C PRO A 140 8.23 -29.89 -22.40
N ASP A 141 9.02 -30.41 -23.36
CA ASP A 141 9.06 -29.96 -24.74
C ASP A 141 7.67 -29.48 -25.13
N PRO A 142 7.50 -28.22 -25.60
CA PRO A 142 6.19 -27.72 -25.94
C PRO A 142 5.56 -28.80 -26.79
N VAL A 143 4.52 -29.46 -26.25
CA VAL A 143 3.70 -30.35 -27.05
C VAL A 143 3.35 -29.46 -28.21
N THR A 144 3.91 -29.79 -29.37
CA THR A 144 3.67 -29.06 -30.59
C THR A 144 2.18 -29.20 -30.78
N GLU A 145 1.43 -28.22 -30.29
CA GLU A 145 0.06 -28.00 -30.70
C GLU A 145 0.18 -28.02 -32.20
N LYS A 146 -0.33 -29.11 -32.79
CA LYS A 146 -0.35 -29.33 -34.23
C LYS A 146 -0.68 -27.98 -34.83
N SER A 147 0.26 -27.40 -35.55
CA SER A 147 0.12 -26.11 -36.21
C SER A 147 -1.29 -26.03 -36.76
N SER A 148 -2.17 -25.37 -36.01
CA SER A 148 -3.53 -25.23 -36.44
C SER A 148 -3.39 -24.30 -37.62
N LYS A 149 -3.65 -24.83 -38.82
CA LYS A 149 -3.79 -24.05 -40.04
C LYS A 149 -5.10 -23.27 -39.96
N ASP A 150 -5.33 -22.58 -38.83
CA ASP A 150 -6.33 -21.55 -38.73
C ASP A 150 -5.80 -20.39 -39.54
N HIS A 151 -5.95 -20.55 -40.84
CA HIS A 151 -5.83 -19.49 -41.81
C HIS A 151 -6.69 -18.35 -41.28
N TRP A 152 -6.08 -17.20 -41.04
CA TRP A 152 -6.80 -16.04 -40.59
C TRP A 152 -7.73 -15.60 -41.74
N ILE A 153 -8.97 -16.06 -41.71
CA ILE A 153 -9.99 -15.69 -42.68
C ILE A 153 -10.51 -14.30 -42.27
N PRO A 154 -10.33 -13.27 -43.11
CA PRO A 154 -10.90 -11.95 -42.86
C PRO A 154 -12.42 -12.06 -42.70
N PHE A 155 -13.02 -11.16 -41.91
CA PHE A 155 -14.45 -11.20 -41.59
C PHE A 155 -15.37 -11.33 -42.82
N SER A 156 -14.95 -10.77 -43.95
CA SER A 156 -15.63 -10.81 -45.25
C SER A 156 -15.80 -12.22 -45.83
N GLU A 157 -14.89 -13.13 -45.50
CA GLU A 157 -14.77 -14.47 -46.10
C GLU A 157 -15.24 -15.59 -45.16
N ARG A 158 -15.68 -15.24 -43.94
CA ARG A 158 -16.19 -16.22 -42.99
C ARG A 158 -17.60 -16.65 -43.40
N PRO A 159 -17.85 -17.93 -43.72
CA PRO A 159 -19.18 -18.42 -44.12
C PRO A 159 -20.22 -18.29 -42.99
N GLU A 160 -19.79 -18.09 -41.74
CA GLU A 160 -20.65 -18.05 -40.56
C GLU A 160 -21.00 -16.63 -40.09
N ILE A 161 -20.32 -15.58 -40.58
CA ILE A 161 -20.57 -14.19 -40.17
C ILE A 161 -21.21 -13.44 -41.34
N THR A 162 -22.43 -13.82 -41.67
CA THR A 162 -23.37 -12.99 -42.44
C THR A 162 -23.86 -11.84 -41.54
N GLY A 163 -22.95 -10.93 -41.19
CA GLY A 163 -23.18 -9.77 -40.35
C GLY A 163 -23.99 -8.63 -41.00
N VAL A 164 -24.66 -8.90 -42.12
CA VAL A 164 -25.77 -8.10 -42.62
C VAL A 164 -26.86 -9.08 -43.05
N VAL A 165 -27.68 -9.49 -42.09
CA VAL A 165 -28.95 -10.17 -42.42
C VAL A 165 -29.83 -9.13 -43.09
N VAL A 166 -29.80 -9.07 -44.43
CA VAL A 166 -30.80 -8.33 -45.20
C VAL A 166 -32.15 -8.91 -44.82
N VAL A 167 -33.03 -8.09 -44.28
CA VAL A 167 -34.38 -8.47 -43.90
C VAL A 167 -35.24 -8.51 -45.17
N PRO A 168 -35.71 -9.66 -45.75
CA PRO A 168 -36.75 -9.58 -46.77
C PRO A 168 -37.94 -8.79 -46.25
N LYS A 169 -38.50 -7.91 -47.08
CA LYS A 169 -39.63 -7.04 -46.69
C LYS A 169 -40.88 -7.82 -46.24
N ASP A 170 -40.97 -9.11 -46.57
CA ASP A 170 -42.17 -9.93 -46.38
C ASP A 170 -42.22 -10.71 -45.05
N ARG A 171 -41.35 -10.39 -44.07
CA ARG A 171 -41.40 -11.07 -42.74
C ARG A 171 -42.41 -10.40 -41.81
N ASN A 172 -43.50 -11.12 -41.48
CA ASN A 172 -44.47 -10.72 -40.46
C ASN A 172 -43.97 -11.03 -39.03
N GLY A 173 -42.93 -10.32 -38.59
CA GLY A 173 -42.53 -10.27 -37.18
C GLY A 173 -41.08 -10.67 -36.90
N TRP A 174 -40.68 -10.40 -35.65
CA TRP A 174 -39.35 -10.68 -35.12
C TRP A 174 -39.21 -12.14 -34.67
N GLN A 175 -38.11 -12.80 -35.04
CA GLN A 175 -37.76 -14.15 -34.55
C GLN A 175 -36.48 -14.09 -33.68
N PRO A 176 -36.49 -14.69 -32.47
CA PRO A 176 -35.30 -14.73 -31.63
C PRO A 176 -34.25 -15.70 -32.17
N THR A 177 -33.01 -15.22 -32.29
CA THR A 177 -31.84 -16.06 -32.57
C THR A 177 -31.42 -16.81 -31.30
N LYS A 178 -31.25 -18.14 -31.37
CA LYS A 178 -30.74 -18.93 -30.23
C LYS A 178 -29.25 -18.68 -30.04
N LEU A 179 -28.89 -18.07 -28.91
CA LEU A 179 -27.49 -17.89 -28.51
C LEU A 179 -26.91 -19.22 -27.99
N PRO A 180 -25.61 -19.49 -28.20
CA PRO A 180 -24.95 -20.65 -27.62
C PRO A 180 -24.94 -20.55 -26.08
N LYS A 181 -24.96 -21.70 -25.41
CA LYS A 181 -24.87 -21.75 -23.95
C LYS A 181 -23.53 -21.17 -23.49
N PRO A 182 -23.50 -20.37 -22.41
CA PRO A 182 -22.27 -19.78 -21.93
C PRO A 182 -21.33 -20.85 -21.32
N VAL A 183 -20.02 -20.64 -21.50
CA VAL A 183 -18.95 -21.61 -21.18
C VAL A 183 -18.94 -22.06 -19.71
N TYR A 184 -19.38 -21.21 -18.77
CA TYR A 184 -19.44 -21.56 -17.35
C TYR A 184 -20.47 -22.65 -17.03
N THR A 185 -21.40 -22.97 -17.95
CA THR A 185 -22.36 -24.07 -17.77
C THR A 185 -21.78 -25.44 -18.10
N THR A 186 -20.74 -25.49 -18.93
CA THR A 186 -20.06 -26.74 -19.35
C THR A 186 -18.72 -26.94 -18.66
N ALA A 187 -18.19 -25.94 -17.96
CA ALA A 187 -16.96 -26.05 -17.20
C ALA A 187 -17.11 -27.07 -16.06
N ALA A 188 -16.05 -27.85 -15.82
CA ALA A 188 -16.03 -28.82 -14.73
C ALA A 188 -16.25 -28.12 -13.38
N LYS A 189 -17.11 -28.70 -12.53
CA LYS A 189 -17.32 -28.22 -11.17
C LYS A 189 -15.99 -28.27 -10.42
N ALA A 190 -15.61 -27.16 -9.78
CA ALA A 190 -14.38 -27.09 -8.99
C ALA A 190 -14.35 -28.22 -7.95
N VAL A 191 -13.25 -28.95 -7.90
CA VAL A 191 -13.05 -30.02 -6.92
C VAL A 191 -12.92 -29.36 -5.54
N PRO A 192 -13.82 -29.65 -4.58
CA PRO A 192 -13.69 -29.10 -3.24
C PRO A 192 -12.45 -29.70 -2.57
N SER A 193 -11.68 -28.88 -1.85
CA SER A 193 -10.56 -29.39 -1.06
C SER A 193 -11.10 -30.24 0.10
N LYS A 194 -10.76 -31.53 0.11
CA LYS A 194 -11.12 -32.43 1.21
C LYS A 194 -10.14 -32.21 2.37
N ARG A 195 -10.37 -31.18 3.19
CA ARG A 195 -9.61 -30.96 4.43
C ARG A 195 -10.26 -31.75 5.57
N ILE A 196 -9.55 -32.75 6.10
CA ILE A 196 -9.95 -33.47 7.32
C ILE A 196 -9.47 -32.62 8.51
N ILE A 197 -10.39 -32.13 9.32
CA ILE A 197 -10.07 -31.38 10.53
C ILE A 197 -9.94 -32.39 11.66
N ASP A 198 -8.75 -32.50 12.25
CA ASP A 198 -8.54 -33.27 13.45
C ASP A 198 -8.98 -32.46 14.68
N LEU A 199 -10.06 -32.89 15.34
CA LEU A 199 -10.59 -32.23 16.53
C LEU A 199 -9.89 -32.69 17.83
N THR A 200 -9.02 -33.69 17.76
CA THR A 200 -8.39 -34.28 18.95
C THR A 200 -7.22 -33.45 19.49
N THR A 201 -6.62 -32.61 18.63
CA THR A 201 -5.50 -31.76 19.01
C THR A 201 -5.92 -30.29 19.06
N THR A 202 -6.07 -29.75 20.27
CA THR A 202 -6.47 -28.35 20.47
C THR A 202 -5.42 -27.39 19.89
N GLY A 203 -5.87 -26.42 19.08
CA GLY A 203 -5.02 -25.33 18.57
C GLY A 203 -4.26 -25.60 17.27
N GLN A 204 -4.29 -26.83 16.72
CA GLN A 204 -3.65 -27.09 15.41
C GLN A 204 -4.38 -26.41 14.25
N TRP A 205 -5.70 -26.34 14.31
CA TRP A 205 -6.51 -25.68 13.27
C TRP A 205 -6.20 -24.18 13.14
N SER A 206 -6.04 -23.47 14.28
CA SER A 206 -5.68 -22.04 14.28
C SER A 206 -4.25 -21.81 13.81
N ALA A 207 -3.30 -22.64 14.25
CA ALA A 207 -1.90 -22.55 13.83
C ALA A 207 -1.72 -22.80 12.32
N GLU A 208 -2.47 -23.74 11.75
CA GLU A 208 -2.43 -24.01 10.32
C GLU A 208 -3.11 -22.91 9.50
N GLN A 209 -4.19 -22.31 10.00
CA GLN A 209 -4.77 -21.11 9.39
C GLN A 209 -3.78 -19.94 9.35
N GLU A 210 -3.06 -19.69 10.44
CA GLU A 210 -2.03 -18.64 10.47
C GLU A 210 -0.88 -18.92 9.49
N ARG A 211 -0.44 -20.17 9.36
CA ARG A 211 0.57 -20.57 8.37
C ARG A 211 0.10 -20.37 6.94
N VAL A 212 -1.12 -20.80 6.62
CA VAL A 212 -1.70 -20.62 5.28
C VAL A 212 -1.89 -19.13 4.97
N LYS A 213 -2.31 -18.31 5.94
CA LYS A 213 -2.41 -16.85 5.81
C LYS A 213 -1.03 -16.21 5.56
N ALA A 214 0.00 -16.68 6.26
CA ALA A 214 1.37 -16.20 6.05
C ALA A 214 1.93 -16.59 4.66
N LEU A 215 1.51 -17.74 4.10
CA LEU A 215 1.94 -18.23 2.79
C LEU A 215 1.16 -17.62 1.61
N SER A 216 -0.12 -17.27 1.79
CA SER A 216 -0.96 -16.73 0.72
C SER A 216 -0.53 -15.32 0.30
N GLY A 217 0.24 -14.60 1.13
CA GLY A 217 0.75 -13.26 0.84
C GLY A 217 -0.35 -12.21 0.63
N ARG A 218 -1.60 -12.55 0.98
CA ARG A 218 -2.79 -11.72 0.80
C ARG A 218 -3.26 -11.26 2.17
N ASP A 219 -3.09 -9.97 2.45
CA ASP A 219 -3.60 -9.33 3.66
C ASP A 219 -5.12 -9.13 3.48
N ASP A 220 -5.92 -10.17 3.74
CA ASP A 220 -7.39 -10.16 3.60
C ASP A 220 -8.09 -9.23 4.62
N ASP A 221 -7.34 -8.60 5.52
CA ASP A 221 -7.82 -7.70 6.57
C ASP A 221 -8.54 -6.44 6.03
N PHE A 222 -8.43 -6.14 4.73
CA PHE A 222 -9.10 -4.99 4.10
C PHE A 222 -10.64 -5.13 4.05
N PHE A 223 -11.17 -6.36 3.93
CA PHE A 223 -12.62 -6.60 3.88
C PHE A 223 -13.23 -6.89 5.26
N ASP A 224 -12.43 -7.37 6.21
CA ASP A 224 -12.88 -7.63 7.59
C ASP A 224 -13.23 -6.34 8.34
N GLN A 225 -12.66 -5.21 7.92
CA GLN A 225 -12.91 -3.89 8.52
C GLN A 225 -14.32 -3.35 8.23
N GLU A 226 -14.89 -3.68 7.07
CA GLU A 226 -16.25 -3.27 6.68
C GLU A 226 -17.29 -4.12 7.41
N ILE A 227 -17.04 -5.42 7.56
CA ILE A 227 -17.89 -6.35 8.31
C ILE A 227 -17.93 -5.98 9.81
N ALA A 228 -16.78 -5.65 10.41
CA ALA A 228 -16.70 -5.26 11.82
C ALA A 228 -17.43 -3.93 12.12
N ALA A 229 -17.41 -2.99 11.16
CA ALA A 229 -18.16 -1.74 11.27
C ALA A 229 -19.68 -1.99 11.26
N ASP A 230 -20.16 -2.88 10.39
CA ASP A 230 -21.58 -3.21 10.24
C ASP A 230 -22.16 -3.93 11.48
N TYR A 231 -21.37 -4.78 12.15
CA TYR A 231 -21.75 -5.38 13.45
C TYR A 231 -21.80 -4.36 14.59
N SER A 232 -21.00 -3.29 14.54
CA SER A 232 -21.00 -2.25 15.58
C SER A 232 -22.25 -1.38 15.50
N ASP A 233 -22.75 -1.13 14.29
CA ASP A 233 -23.94 -0.29 14.06
C ASP A 233 -25.24 -1.05 14.37
N LYS A 234 -25.27 -2.36 14.08
CA LYS A 234 -26.42 -3.23 14.37
C LYS A 234 -26.69 -3.44 15.87
N ASN A 235 -25.68 -3.25 16.72
CA ASN A 235 -25.82 -3.33 18.18
C ASN A 235 -26.17 -1.98 18.84
N LYS A 236 -26.22 -0.87 18.08
CA LYS A 236 -26.48 0.46 18.63
C LYS A 236 -27.94 0.91 18.53
N ALA A 237 -28.79 0.18 17.82
CA ALA A 237 -30.16 0.59 17.54
C ALA A 237 -31.21 -0.40 18.07
N VAL A 238 -31.22 -0.65 19.39
CA VAL A 238 -32.45 -1.03 20.11
C VAL A 238 -32.24 -0.80 21.61
N ASN A 239 -32.47 0.42 22.05
CA ASN A 239 -33.08 0.64 23.35
C ASN A 239 -33.99 1.87 23.26
N GLN A 240 -35.18 1.67 23.81
CA GLN A 240 -36.36 2.53 23.79
C GLN A 240 -36.11 3.93 24.37
#